data_AF-A0A0B8NUH3-F1
#
_entry.id   AF-A0A0B8NUH3-F1
#
_cell.length_a   1.000
_cell.length_b   1.000
_cell.length_c   1.000
_cell.angle_alpha   90.00
_cell.angle_beta   90.00
_cell.angle_gamma   90.00
#
_symmetry.space_group_name_H-M   'P 1'
#
loop_
_entity.id
_entity.type
_entity.pdbx_description
1 polymer ?
#
loop_
_entity_poly.entity_id
_entity_poly.type
_entity_poly.pdbx_seq_one_letter_code
_entity_poly.pdbx_strand_id
1 'polypeptide(L)'
;MSQRINLGHLSAGFTSILIGYTAAVIIIVQAANNLGATETQLESWLLALGLAMGICSIALSWYYKLPILAAWSTPGAVLIASDGHGYGLSVAVGAFIVSGFLLMLTAFVKPISRALAQIPSQLGTAMLGAILLPFCMGAFETLPSSPWLFFIMLVTFFVAKQFASKYAMVVLLAVALVCATYMGSFNGVDLSLRLASPEWVTPEFDLHAILNLALPLYIVTMLSQNLPGFAMMKSFGYEPPVKATLATTGTANILFAPIGGFAINLAAITAAICMNEEVDKDTSQRYKASIWLGFSILLRDCLPPQ
;
A
#
# COMPACT_ATOMS: atom_id res chain seq x y z
N MET A 1 -16.80 23.63 -19.23
CA MET A 1 -15.92 23.48 -20.42
C MET A 1 -14.54 23.05 -19.93
N SER A 2 -14.07 21.88 -20.40
CA SER A 2 -12.74 21.27 -20.20
C SER A 2 -12.32 20.93 -18.76
N GLN A 3 -12.82 19.81 -18.21
CA GLN A 3 -12.09 19.08 -17.17
C GLN A 3 -10.85 18.45 -17.83
N ARG A 4 -9.80 19.23 -18.04
CA ARG A 4 -8.50 18.68 -18.42
C ARG A 4 -8.06 17.77 -17.28
N ILE A 5 -7.76 16.52 -17.60
CA ILE A 5 -7.03 15.62 -16.72
C ILE A 5 -5.76 16.37 -16.29
N ASN A 6 -5.71 16.79 -15.02
CA ASN A 6 -4.57 17.49 -14.48
C ASN A 6 -3.41 16.48 -14.37
N LEU A 7 -2.30 16.74 -15.05
CA LEU A 7 -1.10 15.90 -15.01
C LEU A 7 -0.58 15.69 -13.56
N GLY A 8 -0.87 16.62 -12.65
CA GLY A 8 -0.56 16.47 -11.22
C GLY A 8 -1.25 15.27 -10.58
N HIS A 9 -2.53 15.02 -10.92
CA HIS A 9 -3.27 13.86 -10.40
C HIS A 9 -2.68 12.53 -10.88
N LEU A 10 -2.33 12.45 -12.16
CA LEU A 10 -1.71 11.27 -12.76
C LEU A 10 -0.32 11.00 -12.18
N SER A 11 0.54 12.02 -12.12
CA SER A 11 1.90 11.87 -11.60
C SER A 11 1.91 11.46 -10.12
N ALA A 12 1.06 12.08 -9.30
CA ALA A 12 0.94 11.73 -7.89
C ALA A 12 0.43 10.29 -7.70
N GLY A 13 -0.60 9.89 -8.45
CA GLY A 13 -1.12 8.52 -8.40
C GLY A 13 -0.08 7.47 -8.79
N PHE A 14 0.65 7.70 -9.89
CA PHE A 14 1.70 6.81 -10.36
C PHE A 14 2.88 6.72 -9.39
N THR A 15 3.34 7.87 -8.89
CA THR A 15 4.43 7.96 -7.91
C THR A 15 4.11 7.17 -6.65
N SER A 16 2.89 7.31 -6.14
CA SER A 16 2.43 6.60 -4.95
C SER A 16 2.41 5.08 -5.14
N ILE A 17 2.08 4.58 -6.33
CA ILE A 17 2.15 3.13 -6.64
C ILE A 17 3.60 2.67 -6.66
N LEU A 18 4.47 3.38 -7.37
CA LEU A 18 5.88 3.01 -7.44
C LEU A 18 6.51 2.92 -6.05
N ILE A 19 6.30 3.94 -5.21
CA ILE A 19 6.81 3.95 -3.84
C ILE A 19 6.21 2.80 -3.02
N GLY A 20 4.90 2.58 -3.13
CA GLY A 20 4.22 1.50 -2.43
C GLY A 20 4.81 0.12 -2.78
N TYR A 21 4.86 -0.22 -4.06
CA TYR A 21 5.34 -1.51 -4.53
C TYR A 21 6.83 -1.73 -4.27
N THR A 22 7.68 -0.76 -4.61
CA THR A 22 9.14 -0.90 -4.44
C THR A 22 9.54 -1.10 -2.98
N ALA A 23 8.81 -0.50 -2.04
CA ALA A 23 9.12 -0.59 -0.62
C ALA A 23 8.70 -1.93 0.03
N ALA A 24 7.66 -2.59 -0.46
CA ALA A 24 7.00 -3.65 0.29
C ALA A 24 6.80 -4.97 -0.47
N VAL A 25 6.89 -5.00 -1.81
CA VAL A 25 6.55 -6.21 -2.57
C VAL A 25 7.46 -7.39 -2.22
N ILE A 26 8.75 -7.15 -1.99
CA ILE A 26 9.72 -8.20 -1.62
C ILE A 26 9.33 -8.86 -0.28
N ILE A 27 8.87 -8.07 0.68
CA ILE A 27 8.42 -8.56 1.99
C ILE A 27 7.13 -9.37 1.84
N ILE A 28 6.23 -8.96 0.95
CA ILE A 28 4.99 -9.72 0.66
C ILE A 28 5.33 -11.08 0.04
N VAL A 29 6.27 -11.11 -0.91
CA VAL A 29 6.77 -12.35 -1.52
C VAL A 29 7.37 -13.26 -0.44
N GLN A 30 8.20 -12.71 0.44
CA GLN A 30 8.77 -13.46 1.55
C GLN A 30 7.69 -14.00 2.50
N ALA A 31 6.69 -13.18 2.85
CA ALA A 31 5.58 -13.58 3.70
C ALA A 31 4.77 -14.74 3.09
N ALA A 32 4.44 -14.67 1.80
CA ALA A 32 3.72 -15.73 1.10
C ALA A 32 4.54 -17.03 1.02
N ASN A 33 5.84 -16.92 0.68
CA ASN A 33 6.74 -18.07 0.63
C ASN A 33 6.89 -18.75 1.99
N ASN A 34 6.94 -17.97 3.08
CA ASN A 34 7.05 -18.49 4.44
C ASN A 34 5.80 -19.27 4.90
N LEU A 35 4.65 -19.02 4.26
CA LEU A 35 3.40 -19.76 4.44
C LEU A 35 3.26 -20.95 3.48
N GLY A 36 4.26 -21.20 2.64
CA GLY A 36 4.27 -22.28 1.67
C GLY A 36 3.44 -22.00 0.40
N ALA A 37 3.23 -20.74 0.05
CA ALA A 37 2.53 -20.38 -1.20
C ALA A 37 3.31 -20.86 -2.44
N THR A 38 2.58 -21.37 -3.43
CA THR A 38 3.14 -21.63 -4.77
C THR A 38 3.35 -20.32 -5.54
N GLU A 39 4.09 -20.37 -6.65
CA GLU A 39 4.26 -19.21 -7.54
C GLU A 39 2.93 -18.66 -8.05
N THR A 40 1.99 -19.53 -8.41
CA THR A 40 0.64 -19.14 -8.86
C THR A 40 -0.19 -18.48 -7.75
N GLN A 41 -0.03 -18.94 -6.50
CA GLN A 41 -0.68 -18.32 -5.34
C GLN A 41 -0.07 -16.96 -5.03
N LEU A 42 1.25 -16.81 -5.17
CA LEU A 42 1.92 -15.52 -5.01
C LEU A 42 1.43 -14.49 -6.04
N GLU A 43 1.29 -14.89 -7.31
CA GLU A 43 0.70 -14.04 -8.34
C GLU A 43 -0.75 -13.65 -7.98
N SER A 44 -1.54 -14.61 -7.50
CA SER A 44 -2.90 -14.37 -7.02
C SER A 44 -2.93 -13.37 -5.85
N TRP A 45 -1.97 -13.44 -4.92
CA TRP A 45 -1.87 -12.50 -3.81
C TRP A 45 -1.63 -11.08 -4.28
N LEU A 46 -0.66 -10.88 -5.18
CA LEU A 46 -0.35 -9.56 -5.72
C LEU A 46 -1.53 -8.98 -6.50
N LEU A 47 -2.26 -9.82 -7.23
CA LEU A 47 -3.51 -9.47 -7.90
C LEU A 47 -4.61 -9.09 -6.89
N ALA A 48 -4.86 -9.92 -5.89
CA ALA A 48 -5.91 -9.72 -4.90
C ALA A 48 -5.69 -8.43 -4.08
N LEU A 49 -4.46 -8.17 -3.65
CA LEU A 49 -4.10 -6.96 -2.91
C LEU A 49 -4.28 -5.72 -3.78
N GLY A 50 -3.79 -5.75 -5.01
CA GLY A 50 -3.91 -4.63 -5.93
C GLY A 50 -5.38 -4.33 -6.28
N LEU A 51 -6.19 -5.35 -6.60
CA LEU A 51 -7.63 -5.22 -6.81
C LEU A 51 -8.33 -4.62 -5.59
N ALA A 52 -8.09 -5.16 -4.40
CA ALA A 52 -8.73 -4.68 -3.17
C ALA A 52 -8.36 -3.22 -2.87
N MET A 53 -7.09 -2.85 -3.02
CA MET A 53 -6.59 -1.49 -2.82
C MET A 53 -7.15 -0.52 -3.84
N GLY A 54 -7.15 -0.90 -5.12
CA GLY A 54 -7.67 -0.09 -6.22
C GLY A 54 -9.16 0.18 -6.05
N ILE A 55 -9.96 -0.87 -5.82
CA ILE A 55 -11.40 -0.77 -5.61
C ILE A 55 -11.72 0.07 -4.38
N CYS A 56 -11.09 -0.19 -3.23
CA CYS A 56 -11.35 0.56 -2.01
C CYS A 56 -10.98 2.04 -2.16
N SER A 57 -9.83 2.34 -2.77
CA SER A 57 -9.37 3.71 -2.98
C SER A 57 -10.33 4.48 -3.90
N ILE A 58 -10.77 3.88 -5.00
CA ILE A 58 -11.73 4.50 -5.92
C ILE A 58 -13.08 4.69 -5.24
N ALA A 59 -13.63 3.63 -4.62
CA ALA A 59 -14.96 3.66 -4.05
C ALA A 59 -15.08 4.69 -2.92
N LEU A 60 -14.15 4.67 -1.97
CA LEU A 60 -14.14 5.60 -0.84
C LEU A 60 -13.87 7.03 -1.32
N SER A 61 -12.88 7.21 -2.21
CA SER A 61 -12.54 8.56 -2.68
C SER A 61 -13.64 9.19 -3.52
N TRP A 62 -14.30 8.42 -4.37
CA TRP A 62 -15.43 8.90 -5.17
C TRP A 62 -16.62 9.23 -4.27
N TYR A 63 -17.02 8.31 -3.40
CA TYR A 63 -18.23 8.50 -2.59
C TYR A 63 -18.11 9.67 -1.62
N TYR A 64 -16.99 9.76 -0.88
CA TYR A 64 -16.78 10.80 0.12
C TYR A 64 -16.18 12.10 -0.45
N LYS A 65 -15.69 12.08 -1.69
CA LYS A 65 -14.95 13.22 -2.29
C LYS A 65 -13.73 13.63 -1.47
N LEU A 66 -13.09 12.64 -0.85
CA LEU A 66 -11.89 12.77 -0.04
C LEU A 66 -10.77 11.91 -0.62
N PRO A 67 -9.49 12.31 -0.52
CA PRO A 67 -8.35 11.52 -1.01
C PRO A 67 -8.06 10.32 -0.09
N ILE A 68 -8.92 9.30 -0.12
CA ILE A 68 -8.84 8.10 0.71
C ILE A 68 -8.11 7.01 -0.07
N LEU A 69 -6.98 6.57 0.45
CA LEU A 69 -6.13 5.57 -0.19
C LEU A 69 -6.03 4.32 0.66
N ALA A 70 -6.39 3.19 0.06
CA ALA A 70 -6.23 1.88 0.65
C ALA A 70 -4.90 1.24 0.20
N ALA A 71 -4.22 0.58 1.11
CA ALA A 71 -3.00 -0.19 0.90
C ALA A 71 -3.02 -1.49 1.71
N TRP A 72 -2.07 -2.38 1.43
CA TRP A 72 -1.73 -3.48 2.33
C TRP A 72 -1.02 -2.98 3.59
N SER A 73 -0.95 -3.84 4.62
CA SER A 73 -0.22 -3.54 5.85
C SER A 73 1.24 -3.94 5.68
N THR A 74 2.14 -2.98 5.48
CA THR A 74 3.58 -3.32 5.36
C THR A 74 4.13 -3.94 6.66
N PRO A 75 3.83 -3.38 7.86
CA PRO A 75 4.16 -4.04 9.12
C PRO A 75 3.45 -5.39 9.28
N GLY A 76 2.24 -5.54 8.73
CA GLY A 76 1.54 -6.82 8.69
C GLY A 76 2.26 -7.86 7.83
N ALA A 77 2.80 -7.46 6.67
CA ALA A 77 3.61 -8.33 5.82
C ALA A 77 4.90 -8.76 6.54
N VAL A 78 5.57 -7.85 7.24
CA VAL A 78 6.74 -8.16 8.07
C VAL A 78 6.38 -9.15 9.18
N LEU A 79 5.24 -8.95 9.85
CA LEU A 79 4.75 -9.86 10.89
C LEU A 79 4.49 -11.26 10.31
N ILE A 80 3.83 -11.36 9.15
CA ILE A 80 3.58 -12.66 8.50
C ILE A 80 4.92 -13.30 8.06
N ALA A 81 5.85 -12.52 7.51
CA ALA A 81 7.17 -13.02 7.15
C ALA A 81 7.96 -13.52 8.36
N SER A 82 7.82 -12.91 9.53
CA SER A 82 8.61 -13.26 10.72
C SER A 82 7.97 -14.38 11.54
N ASP A 83 6.65 -14.31 11.73
CA ASP A 83 5.89 -15.12 12.69
C ASP A 83 4.88 -16.07 12.02
N GLY A 84 4.70 -15.98 10.70
CA GLY A 84 3.81 -16.88 9.94
C GLY A 84 4.37 -18.30 9.80
N HIS A 85 5.65 -18.50 10.10
CA HIS A 85 6.31 -19.81 10.00
C HIS A 85 5.59 -20.87 10.83
N GLY A 86 5.31 -22.01 10.20
CA GLY A 86 4.63 -23.15 10.84
C GLY A 86 3.11 -23.17 10.67
N TYR A 87 2.50 -22.08 10.17
CA TYR A 87 1.12 -22.10 9.70
C TYR A 87 1.10 -22.40 8.20
N GLY A 88 0.27 -23.36 7.78
CA GLY A 88 -0.01 -23.56 6.36
C GLY A 88 -0.83 -22.40 5.77
N LEU A 89 -0.75 -22.22 4.46
CA LEU A 89 -1.45 -21.14 3.75
C LEU A 89 -2.95 -21.06 4.06
N SER A 90 -3.66 -22.20 4.08
CA SER A 90 -5.09 -22.26 4.40
C SER A 90 -5.42 -21.72 5.79
N VAL A 91 -4.58 -22.04 6.78
CA VAL A 91 -4.72 -21.57 8.17
C VAL A 91 -4.46 -20.07 8.26
N ALA A 92 -3.43 -19.58 7.55
CA ALA A 92 -3.14 -18.15 7.47
C ALA A 92 -4.28 -17.36 6.81
N VAL A 93 -4.88 -17.88 5.74
CA VAL A 93 -6.06 -17.28 5.09
C VAL A 93 -7.23 -17.18 6.08
N GLY A 94 -7.48 -18.21 6.89
CA GLY A 94 -8.47 -18.14 7.98
C GLY A 94 -8.16 -17.03 8.98
N ALA A 95 -6.89 -16.88 9.37
CA ALA A 95 -6.44 -15.79 10.24
C ALA A 95 -6.61 -14.40 9.59
N PHE A 96 -6.37 -14.25 8.29
CA PHE A 96 -6.58 -13.00 7.54
C PHE A 96 -8.05 -12.60 7.49
N ILE A 97 -8.95 -13.57 7.27
CA ILE A 97 -10.40 -13.35 7.36
C ILE A 97 -10.78 -12.84 8.74
N VAL A 98 -10.27 -13.46 9.81
CA VAL A 98 -10.56 -13.04 11.19
C VAL A 98 -10.00 -11.65 11.48
N SER A 99 -8.79 -11.33 11.04
CA SER A 99 -8.22 -9.97 11.13
C SER A 99 -9.10 -8.93 10.41
N GLY A 100 -9.55 -9.23 9.18
CA GLY A 100 -10.47 -8.40 8.42
C GLY A 100 -11.83 -8.22 9.11
N PHE A 101 -12.34 -9.28 9.73
CA PHE A 101 -13.56 -9.24 10.53
C PHE A 101 -13.43 -8.35 11.76
N LEU A 102 -12.31 -8.43 12.49
CA LEU A 102 -12.05 -7.55 13.63
C LEU A 102 -11.94 -6.08 13.20
N LEU A 103 -11.32 -5.82 12.05
CA LEU A 103 -11.25 -4.48 11.46
C LEU A 103 -12.64 -3.94 11.12
N MET A 104 -13.46 -4.75 10.45
CA MET A 104 -14.84 -4.42 10.12
C MET A 104 -15.68 -4.21 11.38
N LEU A 105 -15.54 -5.06 12.40
CA LEU A 105 -16.30 -4.95 13.66
C LEU A 105 -15.97 -3.65 14.40
N THR A 106 -14.69 -3.25 14.37
CA THR A 106 -14.23 -1.98 14.97
C THR A 106 -14.90 -0.75 14.35
N ALA A 107 -15.29 -0.81 13.08
CA ALA A 107 -16.08 0.24 12.44
C ALA A 107 -17.44 0.47 13.12
N PHE A 108 -18.02 -0.55 13.75
CA PHE A 108 -19.31 -0.47 14.44
C PHE A 108 -19.18 -0.11 15.92
N VAL A 109 -17.96 -0.14 16.48
CA VAL A 109 -17.68 0.29 17.85
C VAL A 109 -17.59 1.83 17.90
N LYS A 110 -18.73 2.47 18.20
CA LYS A 110 -18.86 3.95 18.24
C LYS A 110 -17.77 4.66 19.07
N PRO A 111 -17.39 4.20 20.28
CA PRO A 111 -16.36 4.86 21.07
C PRO A 111 -15.00 4.91 20.36
N ILE A 112 -14.58 3.80 19.74
CA ILE A 112 -13.30 3.72 19.02
C ILE A 112 -13.33 4.63 17.79
N SER A 113 -14.40 4.55 17.00
CA SER A 113 -14.55 5.42 15.82
C SER A 113 -14.53 6.91 16.19
N ARG A 114 -15.13 7.29 17.33
CA ARG A 114 -15.08 8.67 17.85
C ARG A 114 -13.68 9.06 18.30
N ALA A 115 -12.97 8.20 19.02
CA ALA A 115 -11.60 8.46 19.46
C ALA A 115 -10.65 8.65 18.27
N LEU A 116 -10.73 7.78 17.25
CA LEU A 116 -9.97 7.89 16.01
C LEU A 116 -10.31 9.18 15.24
N ALA A 117 -11.60 9.55 15.20
CA ALA A 117 -12.04 10.81 14.60
C ALA A 117 -11.70 12.05 15.45
N GLN A 118 -11.09 11.91 16.63
CA GLN A 118 -10.70 13.03 17.50
C GLN A 118 -9.18 13.20 17.61
N ILE A 119 -8.40 12.44 16.84
CA ILE A 119 -6.94 12.57 16.84
C ILE A 119 -6.56 14.02 16.48
N PRO A 120 -5.74 14.71 17.30
CA PRO A 120 -5.22 16.04 16.99
C PRO A 120 -4.30 16.02 15.75
N SER A 121 -4.33 17.10 14.96
CA SER A 121 -3.49 17.21 13.76
C SER A 121 -1.99 17.19 14.07
N GLN A 122 -1.58 17.65 15.26
CA GLN A 122 -0.19 17.63 15.73
C GLN A 122 0.34 16.20 15.87
N LEU A 123 -0.50 15.26 16.32
CA LEU A 123 -0.15 13.84 16.32
C LEU A 123 0.01 13.33 14.89
N GLY A 124 -0.85 13.75 13.95
CA GLY A 124 -0.70 13.41 12.54
C GLY A 124 0.67 13.77 11.96
N THR A 125 1.13 15.01 12.19
CA THR A 125 2.47 15.44 11.74
C THR A 125 3.61 14.70 12.44
N ALA A 126 3.47 14.41 13.74
CA ALA A 126 4.47 13.63 14.48
C ALA A 126 4.53 12.18 14.00
N MET A 127 3.39 11.57 13.70
CA MET A 127 3.28 10.23 13.13
C MET A 127 3.88 10.17 11.73
N LEU A 128 3.67 11.20 10.88
CA LEU A 128 4.33 11.27 9.58
C LEU A 128 5.85 11.23 9.72
N GLY A 129 6.40 12.05 10.63
CA GLY A 129 7.84 12.08 10.89
C GLY A 129 8.37 10.75 11.39
N ALA A 130 7.66 10.14 12.35
CA ALA A 130 8.02 8.83 12.90
C ALA A 130 7.97 7.70 11.85
N ILE A 131 6.99 7.74 10.95
CA ILE A 131 6.84 6.76 9.88
C ILE A 131 7.89 6.98 8.79
N LEU A 132 8.17 8.23 8.38
CA LEU A 132 9.11 8.53 7.30
C LEU A 132 10.58 8.35 7.71
N LEU A 133 10.92 8.56 8.99
CA LEU A 133 12.31 8.51 9.44
C LEU A 133 13.01 7.17 9.14
N PRO A 134 12.43 5.99 9.44
CA PRO A 134 13.00 4.71 9.03
C PRO A 134 13.20 4.56 7.51
N PHE A 135 12.28 5.08 6.68
CA PHE A 135 12.46 5.05 5.22
C PHE A 135 13.62 5.93 4.77
N CYS A 136 13.76 7.12 5.37
CA CYS A 136 14.89 8.01 5.13
C CYS A 136 16.21 7.34 5.51
N MET A 137 16.26 6.62 6.63
CA MET A 137 17.46 5.90 7.08
C MET A 137 17.75 4.68 6.18
N GLY A 138 16.73 3.90 5.85
CA GLY A 138 16.85 2.70 5.00
C GLY A 138 17.39 3.00 3.61
N ALA A 139 17.13 4.19 3.07
CA ALA A 139 17.72 4.61 1.79
C ALA A 139 19.26 4.55 1.78
N PHE A 140 19.92 4.77 2.92
CA PHE A 140 21.37 4.74 3.05
C PHE A 140 21.94 3.34 3.31
N GLU A 141 21.11 2.34 3.59
CA GLU A 141 21.58 0.95 3.81
C GLU A 141 22.19 0.34 2.54
N THR A 142 21.85 0.88 1.37
CA THR A 142 22.42 0.47 0.07
C THR A 142 23.79 1.10 -0.22
N LEU A 143 24.20 2.10 0.56
CA LEU A 143 25.45 2.83 0.36
C LEU A 143 26.70 1.92 0.43
N PRO A 144 26.82 0.98 1.39
CA PRO A 144 28.01 0.12 1.49
C PRO A 144 28.10 -0.90 0.35
N SER A 145 26.96 -1.41 -0.14
CA SER A 145 26.92 -2.48 -1.13
C SER A 145 26.94 -1.97 -2.56
N SER A 146 26.36 -0.79 -2.84
CA SER A 146 26.23 -0.24 -4.19
C SER A 146 26.37 1.29 -4.20
N PRO A 147 27.55 1.83 -3.81
CA PRO A 147 27.75 3.27 -3.64
C PRO A 147 27.52 4.06 -4.93
N TRP A 148 27.96 3.54 -6.08
CA TRP A 148 27.77 4.21 -7.37
C TRP A 148 26.32 4.33 -7.77
N LEU A 149 25.53 3.26 -7.61
CA LEU A 149 24.11 3.29 -7.90
C LEU A 149 23.39 4.29 -7.00
N PHE A 150 23.72 4.30 -5.70
CA PHE A 150 23.19 5.29 -4.75
C PHE A 150 23.48 6.72 -5.21
N PHE A 151 24.73 7.06 -5.55
CA PHE A 151 25.07 8.41 -6.00
C PHE A 151 24.42 8.80 -7.33
N ILE A 152 24.31 7.87 -8.29
CA ILE A 152 23.61 8.11 -9.56
C ILE A 152 22.15 8.44 -9.29
N MET A 153 21.46 7.64 -8.45
CA MET A 153 20.08 7.89 -8.05
C MET A 153 19.94 9.23 -7.31
N LEU A 154 20.82 9.52 -6.35
CA LEU A 154 20.77 10.75 -5.57
C LEU A 154 20.95 12.00 -6.45
N VAL A 155 21.95 12.01 -7.31
CA VAL A 155 22.21 13.12 -8.24
C VAL A 155 21.06 13.29 -9.22
N THR A 156 20.56 12.18 -9.78
CA THR A 156 19.40 12.20 -10.68
C THR A 156 18.18 12.79 -9.97
N PHE A 157 17.93 12.41 -8.72
CA PHE A 157 16.83 12.95 -7.93
C PHE A 157 16.97 14.47 -7.74
N PHE A 158 18.13 14.97 -7.32
CA PHE A 158 18.32 16.40 -7.09
C PHE A 158 18.20 17.21 -8.38
N VAL A 159 18.81 16.76 -9.47
CA VAL A 159 18.70 17.41 -10.79
C VAL A 159 17.25 17.40 -11.25
N ALA A 160 16.57 16.26 -11.20
CA ALA A 160 15.18 16.17 -11.62
C ALA A 160 14.25 16.97 -10.72
N LYS A 161 14.48 17.01 -9.40
CA LYS A 161 13.70 17.83 -8.47
C LYS A 161 13.86 19.33 -8.76
N GLN A 162 15.06 19.77 -9.17
CA GLN A 162 15.35 21.16 -9.52
C GLN A 162 14.69 21.60 -10.83
N PHE A 163 14.80 20.80 -11.90
CA PHE A 163 14.36 21.21 -13.24
C PHE A 163 12.96 20.72 -13.61
N ALA A 164 12.49 19.63 -12.99
CA ALA A 164 11.28 18.92 -13.37
C ALA A 164 10.63 18.26 -12.14
N SER A 165 10.41 19.03 -11.06
CA SER A 165 9.95 18.51 -9.75
C SER A 165 8.75 17.56 -9.82
N LYS A 166 7.83 17.80 -10.77
CA LYS A 166 6.63 16.99 -11.03
C LYS A 166 6.91 15.62 -11.67
N TYR A 167 8.07 15.45 -12.29
CA TYR A 167 8.47 14.23 -13.02
C TYR A 167 9.67 13.53 -12.39
N ALA A 168 10.17 14.02 -11.24
CA ALA A 168 11.39 13.53 -10.63
C ALA A 168 11.41 12.02 -10.44
N MET A 169 10.30 11.42 -9.98
CA MET A 169 10.19 9.98 -9.77
C MET A 169 10.16 9.16 -11.06
N VAL A 170 9.55 9.70 -12.13
CA VAL A 170 9.53 9.06 -13.45
C VAL A 170 10.94 9.04 -14.05
N VAL A 171 11.67 10.15 -13.94
CA VAL A 171 13.08 10.24 -14.36
C VAL A 171 13.93 9.26 -13.56
N LEU A 172 13.71 9.18 -12.24
CA LEU A 172 14.43 8.25 -11.38
C LEU A 172 14.23 6.79 -11.80
N LEU A 173 12.98 6.40 -12.07
CA LEU A 173 12.65 5.07 -12.56
C LEU A 173 13.35 4.78 -13.90
N ALA A 174 13.32 5.72 -14.84
CA ALA A 174 13.98 5.54 -16.14
C ALA A 174 15.50 5.31 -15.98
N VAL A 175 16.17 6.10 -15.13
CA VAL A 175 17.60 5.91 -14.86
C VAL A 175 17.86 4.60 -14.13
N ALA A 176 17.00 4.21 -13.18
CA ALA A 176 17.12 2.93 -12.48
C ALA A 176 17.02 1.73 -13.43
N LEU A 177 16.07 1.77 -14.38
CA LEU A 177 15.92 0.74 -15.41
C LEU A 177 17.15 0.65 -16.30
N VAL A 178 17.70 1.79 -16.73
CA VAL A 178 18.95 1.83 -17.51
C VAL A 178 20.12 1.24 -16.71
N CYS A 179 20.25 1.56 -15.42
CA CYS A 179 21.31 0.97 -14.59
C CYS A 179 21.13 -0.54 -14.45
N ALA A 180 19.91 -1.02 -14.20
CA ALA A 180 19.59 -2.43 -14.05
C ALA A 180 19.87 -3.24 -15.34
N THR A 181 19.60 -2.68 -16.52
CA THR A 181 19.95 -3.33 -17.80
C THR A 181 21.46 -3.41 -18.00
N TYR A 182 22.21 -2.35 -17.70
CA TYR A 182 23.68 -2.38 -17.77
C TYR A 182 24.32 -3.33 -16.75
N MET A 183 23.72 -3.49 -15.58
CA MET A 183 24.17 -4.46 -14.56
C MET A 183 23.82 -5.91 -14.90
N GLY A 184 23.09 -6.15 -16.01
CA GLY A 184 22.66 -7.48 -16.41
C GLY A 184 21.62 -8.09 -15.48
N SER A 185 20.91 -7.27 -14.68
CA SER A 185 19.93 -7.74 -13.69
C SER A 185 18.72 -8.47 -14.32
N PHE A 186 18.53 -8.32 -15.64
CA PHE A 186 17.49 -9.01 -16.40
C PHE A 186 17.98 -10.27 -17.13
N ASN A 187 19.26 -10.64 -16.99
CA ASN A 187 19.78 -11.82 -17.66
C ASN A 187 19.19 -13.11 -17.06
N GLY A 188 18.52 -13.92 -17.89
CA GLY A 188 17.89 -15.17 -17.46
C GLY A 188 16.47 -15.00 -16.90
N VAL A 189 15.88 -13.81 -16.98
CA VAL A 189 14.46 -13.60 -16.67
C VAL A 189 13.63 -13.96 -17.91
N ASP A 190 12.92 -15.08 -17.84
CA ASP A 190 11.92 -15.43 -18.86
C ASP A 190 10.70 -14.52 -18.67
N LEU A 191 10.63 -13.45 -19.48
CA LEU A 191 9.48 -12.55 -19.53
C LEU A 191 8.30 -13.25 -20.23
N SER A 192 7.66 -14.18 -19.53
CA SER A 192 6.43 -14.79 -20.02
C SER A 192 5.24 -13.90 -19.65
N LEU A 193 4.63 -13.25 -20.65
CA LEU A 193 3.42 -12.45 -20.45
C LEU A 193 2.25 -13.39 -20.14
N ARG A 194 1.96 -13.58 -18.85
CA ARG A 194 0.81 -14.35 -18.38
C ARG A 194 -0.08 -13.45 -17.54
N LEU A 195 -1.38 -13.51 -17.78
CA LEU A 195 -2.34 -12.80 -16.93
C LEU A 195 -2.35 -13.51 -15.56
N ALA A 196 -2.08 -12.77 -14.48
CA ALA A 196 -2.25 -13.33 -13.14
C ALA A 196 -3.71 -13.78 -12.98
N SER A 197 -3.93 -15.02 -12.55
CA SER A 197 -5.26 -15.57 -12.30
C SER A 197 -5.51 -15.69 -10.81
N PRO A 198 -6.71 -15.34 -10.32
CA PRO A 198 -7.04 -15.56 -8.92
C PRO A 198 -7.05 -17.07 -8.63
N GLU A 199 -6.27 -17.49 -7.63
CA GLU A 199 -6.21 -18.86 -7.14
C GLU A 199 -6.87 -18.94 -5.77
N TRP A 200 -7.89 -19.79 -5.68
CA TRP A 200 -8.65 -19.96 -4.45
C TRP A 200 -7.93 -20.88 -3.47
N VAL A 201 -7.69 -20.37 -2.26
CA VAL A 201 -7.24 -21.12 -1.10
C VAL A 201 -8.38 -21.20 -0.10
N THR A 202 -8.86 -22.41 0.15
CA THR A 202 -9.95 -22.64 1.12
C THR A 202 -9.46 -22.33 2.53
N PRO A 203 -10.13 -21.42 3.27
CA PRO A 203 -9.72 -21.05 4.62
C PRO A 203 -9.90 -22.21 5.60
N GLU A 204 -8.91 -22.37 6.47
CA GLU A 204 -8.98 -23.24 7.65
C GLU A 204 -8.91 -22.37 8.91
N PHE A 205 -9.83 -22.56 9.84
CA PHE A 205 -9.88 -21.78 11.06
C PHE A 205 -9.24 -22.55 12.21
N ASP A 206 -8.06 -22.09 12.62
CA ASP A 206 -7.34 -22.62 13.76
C ASP A 206 -7.27 -21.58 14.89
N LEU A 207 -7.56 -22.02 16.11
CA LEU A 207 -7.60 -21.13 17.27
C LEU A 207 -6.21 -20.56 17.60
N HIS A 208 -5.16 -21.37 17.43
CA HIS A 208 -3.79 -20.94 17.72
C HIS A 208 -3.33 -19.87 16.70
N ALA A 209 -3.66 -20.02 15.43
CA ALA A 209 -3.43 -19.01 14.39
C ALA A 209 -4.27 -17.74 14.60
N ILE A 210 -5.51 -17.86 15.07
CA ILE A 210 -6.33 -16.69 15.39
C ILE A 210 -5.66 -15.85 16.50
N LEU A 211 -5.18 -16.51 17.56
CA LEU A 211 -4.58 -15.82 18.70
C LEU A 211 -3.20 -15.23 18.37
N ASN A 212 -2.37 -15.94 17.60
CA ASN A 212 -0.98 -15.55 17.37
C ASN A 212 -0.72 -14.88 16.02
N LEU A 213 -1.63 -14.98 15.05
CA LEU A 213 -1.49 -14.34 13.74
C LEU A 213 -2.60 -13.31 13.50
N ALA A 214 -3.88 -13.68 13.64
CA ALA A 214 -4.98 -12.76 13.33
C ALA A 214 -5.04 -11.54 14.27
N LEU A 215 -4.94 -11.75 15.59
CA LEU A 215 -4.97 -10.67 16.57
C LEU A 215 -3.76 -9.73 16.43
N PRO A 216 -2.50 -10.22 16.36
CA PRO A 216 -1.35 -9.35 16.14
C PRO A 216 -1.41 -8.61 14.80
N LEU A 217 -1.85 -9.28 13.73
CA LEU A 217 -2.03 -8.66 12.41
C LEU A 217 -3.06 -7.53 12.45
N TYR A 218 -4.18 -7.73 13.13
CA TYR A 218 -5.19 -6.68 13.33
C TYR A 218 -4.63 -5.50 14.13
N ILE A 219 -3.96 -5.76 15.26
CA ILE A 219 -3.41 -4.74 16.15
C ILE A 219 -2.34 -3.92 15.42
N VAL A 220 -1.37 -4.58 14.78
CA VAL A 220 -0.27 -3.89 14.08
C VAL A 220 -0.80 -3.05 12.93
N THR A 221 -1.82 -3.54 12.21
CA THR A 221 -2.47 -2.81 11.11
C THR A 221 -3.24 -1.60 11.63
N MET A 222 -3.96 -1.73 12.74
CA MET A 222 -4.67 -0.60 13.35
C MET A 222 -3.71 0.49 13.84
N LEU A 223 -2.68 0.11 14.58
CA LEU A 223 -1.75 1.05 15.21
C LEU A 223 -0.80 1.69 14.21
N SER A 224 -0.29 0.92 13.25
CA SER A 224 0.79 1.36 12.36
C SER A 224 0.31 1.94 11.04
N GLN A 225 -0.93 1.64 10.63
CA GLN A 225 -1.46 2.11 9.34
C GLN A 225 -2.75 2.93 9.49
N ASN A 226 -3.81 2.36 10.08
CA ASN A 226 -5.11 3.06 10.11
C ASN A 226 -5.09 4.30 10.99
N LEU A 227 -4.59 4.18 12.22
CA LEU A 227 -4.47 5.29 13.16
C LEU A 227 -3.64 6.45 12.55
N PRO A 228 -2.41 6.23 12.06
CA PRO A 228 -1.66 7.28 11.38
C PRO A 228 -2.35 7.76 10.11
N GLY A 229 -2.97 6.88 9.31
CA GLY A 229 -3.71 7.27 8.11
C GLY A 229 -4.81 8.28 8.39
N PHE A 230 -5.59 8.08 9.46
CA PHE A 230 -6.61 9.05 9.89
C PHE A 230 -6.00 10.36 10.40
N ALA A 231 -4.94 10.27 11.21
CA ALA A 231 -4.22 11.43 11.71
C ALA A 231 -3.62 12.27 10.57
N MET A 232 -3.13 11.59 9.52
CA MET A 232 -2.60 12.19 8.31
C MET A 232 -3.66 12.95 7.54
N MET A 233 -4.81 12.35 7.27
CA MET A 233 -5.92 13.06 6.61
C MET A 233 -6.29 14.36 7.34
N LYS A 234 -6.35 14.29 8.67
CA LYS A 234 -6.62 15.48 9.50
C LYS A 234 -5.54 16.54 9.43
N SER A 235 -4.26 16.16 9.38
CA SER A 235 -3.16 17.11 9.24
C SER A 235 -3.23 17.91 7.93
N PHE A 236 -3.87 17.35 6.89
CA PHE A 236 -4.17 18.00 5.62
C PHE A 236 -5.55 18.68 5.57
N GLY A 237 -6.26 18.77 6.69
CA GLY A 237 -7.56 19.45 6.80
C GLY A 237 -8.76 18.63 6.31
N TYR A 238 -8.61 17.32 6.13
CA TYR A 238 -9.71 16.42 5.77
C TYR A 238 -10.28 15.71 7.00
N GLU A 239 -11.61 15.67 7.11
CA GLU A 239 -12.30 14.89 8.14
C GLU A 239 -12.53 13.45 7.64
N PRO A 240 -11.81 12.45 8.17
CA PRO A 240 -11.86 11.09 7.64
C PRO A 240 -13.17 10.37 8.01
N PRO A 241 -13.81 9.66 7.07
CA PRO A 241 -14.96 8.81 7.35
C PRO A 241 -14.49 7.49 7.97
N VAL A 242 -14.05 7.53 9.23
CA VAL A 242 -13.41 6.41 9.95
C VAL A 242 -14.21 5.12 9.83
N LYS A 243 -15.51 5.16 10.18
CA LYS A 243 -16.40 4.00 10.13
C LYS A 243 -16.45 3.37 8.73
N ALA A 244 -16.66 4.18 7.70
CA ALA A 244 -16.78 3.66 6.35
C ALA A 244 -15.46 3.07 5.86
N THR A 245 -14.35 3.73 6.18
CA THR A 245 -13.00 3.27 5.81
C THR A 245 -12.70 1.91 6.43
N LEU A 246 -12.90 1.76 7.74
CA LEU A 246 -12.66 0.50 8.45
C LEU A 246 -13.60 -0.62 7.99
N ALA A 247 -14.89 -0.30 7.77
CA ALA A 247 -15.86 -1.27 7.27
C ALA A 247 -15.48 -1.75 5.86
N THR A 248 -15.23 -0.84 4.93
CA THR A 248 -14.90 -1.18 3.54
C THR A 248 -13.58 -1.95 3.44
N THR A 249 -12.52 -1.51 4.13
CA THR A 249 -11.23 -2.20 4.09
C THR A 249 -11.27 -3.56 4.79
N GLY A 250 -11.97 -3.68 5.92
CA GLY A 250 -12.19 -4.96 6.60
C GLY A 250 -13.01 -5.94 5.76
N THR A 251 -14.10 -5.48 5.15
CA THR A 251 -14.91 -6.30 4.23
C THR A 251 -14.10 -6.71 3.00
N ALA A 252 -13.32 -5.80 2.40
CA ALA A 252 -12.44 -6.15 1.30
C ALA A 252 -11.41 -7.20 1.72
N ASN A 253 -10.81 -7.08 2.91
CA ASN A 253 -9.90 -8.10 3.40
C ASN A 253 -10.56 -9.48 3.52
N ILE A 254 -11.77 -9.56 4.07
CA ILE A 254 -12.52 -10.83 4.17
C ILE A 254 -12.79 -11.43 2.79
N LEU A 255 -13.22 -10.61 1.82
CA LEU A 255 -13.59 -11.08 0.49
C LEU A 255 -12.39 -11.51 -0.35
N PHE A 256 -11.26 -10.79 -0.23
CA PHE A 256 -10.06 -11.06 -1.01
C PHE A 256 -9.11 -12.03 -0.32
N ALA A 257 -9.29 -12.35 0.97
CA ALA A 257 -8.40 -13.27 1.68
C ALA A 257 -8.24 -14.65 1.04
N PRO A 258 -9.32 -15.34 0.58
CA PRO A 258 -9.18 -16.63 -0.09
C PRO A 258 -8.35 -16.61 -1.37
N ILE A 259 -8.13 -15.45 -1.97
CA ILE A 259 -7.30 -15.28 -3.17
C ILE A 259 -6.00 -14.51 -2.87
N GLY A 260 -5.71 -14.23 -1.60
CA GLY A 260 -4.43 -13.70 -1.14
C GLY A 260 -4.41 -12.32 -0.48
N GLY A 261 -5.57 -11.76 -0.14
CA GLY A 261 -5.66 -10.55 0.70
C GLY A 261 -5.35 -10.82 2.17
N PHE A 262 -4.33 -10.19 2.75
CA PHE A 262 -3.97 -10.45 4.16
C PHE A 262 -4.31 -9.31 5.14
N ALA A 263 -4.14 -8.04 4.74
CA ALA A 263 -4.46 -6.89 5.59
C ALA A 263 -4.68 -5.59 4.79
N ILE A 264 -5.87 -5.40 4.23
CA ILE A 264 -6.25 -4.13 3.56
C ILE A 264 -6.56 -3.04 4.60
N ASN A 265 -5.99 -1.85 4.44
CA ASN A 265 -6.05 -0.73 5.39
C ASN A 265 -5.75 0.63 4.72
N LEU A 266 -5.64 1.72 5.48
CA LEU A 266 -5.23 3.03 4.96
C LEU A 266 -3.74 3.16 4.66
N ALA A 267 -3.43 3.81 3.54
CA ALA A 267 -2.07 4.10 3.12
C ALA A 267 -1.57 5.44 3.71
N ALA A 268 -0.96 5.43 4.89
CA ALA A 268 -0.57 6.66 5.59
C ALA A 268 0.43 7.55 4.79
N ILE A 269 1.46 6.95 4.20
CA ILE A 269 2.54 7.67 3.49
C ILE A 269 2.07 8.16 2.12
N THR A 270 1.55 7.25 1.29
CA THR A 270 1.17 7.56 -0.09
C THR A 270 -0.05 8.47 -0.15
N ALA A 271 -0.93 8.43 0.87
CA ALA A 271 -2.01 9.40 0.96
C ALA A 271 -1.50 10.83 1.13
N ALA A 272 -0.40 11.06 1.85
CA ALA A 272 0.19 12.40 1.98
C ALA A 272 0.60 12.99 0.62
N ILE A 273 1.14 12.14 -0.27
CA ILE A 273 1.55 12.52 -1.62
C ILE A 273 0.34 13.01 -2.42
N CYS A 274 -0.79 12.30 -2.33
CA CYS A 274 -2.03 12.66 -3.03
C CYS A 274 -2.78 13.85 -2.39
N MET A 275 -2.45 14.22 -1.15
CA MET A 275 -3.07 15.32 -0.41
C MET A 275 -2.33 16.65 -0.50
N ASN A 276 -1.15 16.69 -1.15
CA ASN A 276 -0.31 17.89 -1.22
C ASN A 276 -0.88 18.97 -2.18
N GLU A 277 -0.52 20.24 -1.97
CA GLU A 277 -0.91 21.38 -2.81
C GLU A 277 -0.32 21.32 -4.22
N GLU A 278 0.82 20.65 -4.39
CA GLU A 278 1.41 20.40 -5.72
C GLU A 278 0.49 19.56 -6.64
N VAL A 279 -0.42 18.78 -6.05
CA VAL A 279 -1.36 17.90 -6.77
C VAL A 279 -2.50 18.73 -7.39
N ASP A 280 -3.17 19.52 -6.56
CA ASP A 280 -4.18 20.49 -6.99
C ASP A 280 -4.29 21.62 -5.94
N LYS A 281 -4.46 22.85 -6.43
CA LYS A 281 -4.69 24.02 -5.55
C LYS A 281 -6.06 23.93 -4.87
N ASP A 282 -7.04 23.31 -5.52
CA ASP A 282 -8.35 23.05 -4.94
C ASP A 282 -8.32 21.76 -4.10
N THR A 283 -8.38 21.91 -2.78
CA THR A 283 -8.40 20.79 -1.82
C THR A 283 -9.56 19.82 -2.07
N SER A 284 -10.67 20.29 -2.64
CA SER A 284 -11.85 19.47 -2.95
C SER A 284 -11.68 18.58 -4.19
N GLN A 285 -10.63 18.79 -4.99
CA GLN A 285 -10.37 18.03 -6.22
C GLN A 285 -9.29 16.95 -6.05
N ARG A 286 -8.51 17.00 -4.97
CA ARG A 286 -7.37 16.09 -4.73
C ARG A 286 -7.75 14.62 -4.67
N TYR A 287 -9.01 14.28 -4.34
CA TYR A 287 -9.52 12.91 -4.38
C TYR A 287 -9.37 12.23 -5.75
N LYS A 288 -9.29 13.02 -6.83
CA LYS A 288 -9.05 12.50 -8.17
C LYS A 288 -7.68 11.85 -8.31
N ALA A 289 -6.66 12.29 -7.55
CA ALA A 289 -5.35 11.63 -7.52
C ALA A 289 -5.47 10.21 -6.95
N SER A 290 -6.25 10.03 -5.88
CA SER A 290 -6.51 8.71 -5.29
C SER A 290 -7.31 7.79 -6.21
N ILE A 291 -8.23 8.34 -7.00
CA ILE A 291 -8.94 7.60 -8.05
C ILE A 291 -7.97 7.17 -9.16
N TRP A 292 -7.14 8.08 -9.68
CA TRP A 292 -6.14 7.75 -10.70
C TRP A 292 -5.13 6.72 -10.22
N LEU A 293 -4.74 6.78 -8.95
CA LEU A 293 -3.96 5.75 -8.30
C LEU A 293 -4.69 4.41 -8.36
N GLY A 294 -5.93 4.35 -7.87
CA GLY A 294 -6.68 3.09 -7.90
C GLY A 294 -6.84 2.54 -9.31
N PHE A 295 -7.11 3.39 -10.30
CA PHE A 295 -7.15 2.99 -11.71
C PHE A 295 -5.81 2.47 -12.21
N SER A 296 -4.70 3.11 -11.83
CA SER A 296 -3.36 2.69 -12.25
C SER A 296 -2.97 1.36 -11.61
N ILE A 297 -3.41 1.08 -10.37
CA ILE A 297 -3.27 -0.24 -9.74
C ILE A 297 -4.09 -1.28 -10.50
N LEU A 298 -5.38 -1.02 -10.73
CA LEU A 298 -6.25 -1.94 -11.47
C LEU A 298 -5.74 -2.19 -12.90
N LEU A 299 -5.22 -1.16 -13.56
CA LEU A 299 -4.64 -1.29 -14.89
C LEU A 299 -3.35 -2.13 -14.85
N ARG A 300 -2.50 -1.94 -13.83
CA ARG A 300 -1.32 -2.80 -13.61
C ARG A 300 -1.71 -4.25 -13.35
N ASP A 301 -2.79 -4.50 -12.61
CA ASP A 301 -3.24 -5.86 -12.27
C ASP A 301 -4.03 -6.55 -13.40
N CYS A 302 -4.68 -5.76 -14.27
CA CYS A 302 -5.24 -6.23 -15.53
C CYS A 302 -4.18 -6.38 -16.63
N LEU A 303 -2.99 -5.82 -16.43
CA LEU A 303 -1.80 -6.09 -17.24
C LEU A 303 -1.05 -7.27 -16.62
N PRO A 304 -0.41 -8.12 -17.44
CA PRO A 304 0.39 -9.22 -16.94
C PRO A 304 1.50 -8.70 -16.00
N PRO A 305 1.76 -9.34 -14.83
CA PRO A 305 2.92 -9.02 -14.01
C PRO A 305 4.21 -9.07 -14.83
N GLN A 306 5.10 -8.11 -14.58
CA GLN A 306 6.46 -8.05 -15.11
C GLN A 306 7.42 -8.79 -14.20
#